data_AF-A0A537SIA0-F1
#
_entry.id   AF-A0A537SIA0-F1
#
_cell.length_a   1.000
_cell.length_b   1.000
_cell.length_c   1.000
_cell.angle_alpha   90.00
_cell.angle_beta   90.00
_cell.angle_gamma   90.00
#
_symmetry.space_group_name_H-M   'P 1'
#
loop_
_entity.id
_entity.type
_entity.pdbx_description
1 polymer ?
#
loop_
_entity_poly.entity_id
_entity_poly.type
_entity_poly.pdbx_seq_one_letter_code
_entity_poly.pdbx_strand_id
1 'polypeptide(L)'
;MNLRVRDDPWRLMLAMNAAVLIGLFVYKLTREPYVPYIHLLVDYHFGFTKRALIGATTSLFVEKVPVWLVFALAGAVWLVTAGLFIKLFRRTFGWGHEQMPLLVFMAGSPFFLKNFMHTLGHFDIYGCVLALGLLLAPAASIAFVVLAALGSMILVLFHHIHLLMYVPTIGAIVVLRHYLPQGFNRLNVTVGIATAVCVGLLFLSAQFYGTNAVPEAEFVRYLQRR
;
A
#
# COMPACT_ATOMS: atom_id res chain seq x y z
N MET A 1 14.94 29.47 13.94
CA MET A 1 15.55 28.29 13.29
C MET A 1 16.77 28.77 12.53
N ASN A 2 17.99 28.54 13.06
CA ASN A 2 19.22 29.09 12.46
C ASN A 2 19.60 28.23 11.25
N LEU A 3 19.11 28.60 10.06
CA LEU A 3 19.37 27.91 8.80
C LEU A 3 20.80 28.25 8.34
N ARG A 4 21.82 27.65 8.96
CA ARG A 4 23.17 27.65 8.38
C ARG A 4 23.19 26.69 7.19
N VAL A 5 22.64 27.16 6.06
CA VAL A 5 22.51 26.42 4.79
C VAL A 5 23.86 25.89 4.30
N ARG A 6 24.95 26.56 4.66
CA ARG A 6 26.33 26.22 4.27
C ARG A 6 26.87 24.95 4.95
N ASP A 7 26.46 24.67 6.18
CA ASP A 7 26.99 23.54 6.96
C ASP A 7 26.09 22.30 6.83
N ASP A 8 24.77 22.49 6.70
CA ASP A 8 23.77 21.42 6.68
C ASP A 8 22.67 21.65 5.61
N PRO A 9 22.97 21.43 4.32
CA PRO A 9 22.02 21.69 3.23
C PRO A 9 20.74 20.83 3.33
N TRP A 10 20.82 19.66 3.97
CA TRP A 10 19.67 18.77 4.18
C TRP A 10 18.58 19.39 5.06
N ARG A 11 18.91 20.33 5.96
CA ARG A 11 17.90 21.00 6.81
C ARG A 11 17.00 21.90 5.99
N LEU A 12 17.56 22.57 4.98
CA LEU A 12 16.78 23.37 4.03
C LEU A 12 15.89 22.46 3.18
N MET A 13 16.44 21.35 2.68
CA MET A 13 15.65 20.36 1.94
C MET A 13 14.50 19.79 2.79
N LEU A 14 14.73 19.53 4.08
CA LEU A 14 13.68 19.08 5.00
C LEU A 14 12.59 20.14 5.16
N ALA A 15 12.97 21.40 5.37
CA ALA A 15 12.02 22.51 5.49
C ALA A 15 11.19 22.68 4.21
N MET A 16 11.83 22.60 3.03
CA MET A 16 11.12 22.63 1.75
C MET A 16 10.18 21.44 1.58
N ASN A 17 10.62 20.24 1.93
CA ASN A 17 9.77 19.05 1.88
C ASN A 17 8.55 19.16 2.80
N ALA A 18 8.72 19.69 4.01
CA ALA A 18 7.63 19.95 4.94
C ALA A 18 6.67 21.01 4.39
N ALA A 19 7.18 22.11 3.85
CA ALA A 19 6.35 23.17 3.25
C ALA A 19 5.52 22.64 2.07
N VAL A 20 6.13 21.84 1.18
CA VAL A 20 5.41 21.21 0.06
C VAL A 20 4.36 20.23 0.56
N LEU A 21 4.66 19.44 1.58
CA LEU A 21 3.71 18.46 2.13
C LEU A 21 2.52 19.15 2.80
N ILE A 22 2.75 20.21 3.58
CA ILE A 22 1.69 21.05 4.16
C ILE A 22 0.87 21.72 3.05
N GLY A 23 1.52 22.30 2.04
CA GLY A 23 0.86 22.93 0.91
C GLY A 23 -0.04 21.96 0.15
N LEU A 24 0.45 20.74 -0.13
CA LEU A 24 -0.35 19.68 -0.75
C LEU A 24 -1.51 19.21 0.14
N PHE A 25 -1.30 19.14 1.45
CA PHE A 25 -2.36 18.77 2.39
C PHE A 25 -3.48 19.82 2.41
N VAL A 26 -3.14 21.11 2.54
CA VAL A 26 -4.10 22.23 2.49
C VAL A 26 -4.80 22.30 1.13
N TYR A 27 -4.05 22.14 0.04
CA TYR A 27 -4.61 22.08 -1.31
C TYR A 27 -5.66 20.96 -1.43
N LYS A 28 -5.39 19.81 -0.80
CA LYS A 28 -6.32 18.67 -0.83
C LYS A 28 -7.54 18.86 0.06
N LEU A 29 -7.45 19.58 1.18
CA LEU A 29 -8.61 19.92 2.01
C LEU A 29 -9.52 20.98 1.37
N THR A 30 -8.95 21.91 0.60
CA THR A 30 -9.68 23.05 0.02
C THR A 30 -10.37 22.73 -1.29
N ARG A 31 -10.02 21.62 -1.94
CA ARG A 31 -10.73 21.12 -3.12
C ARG A 31 -11.90 20.25 -2.70
N GLU A 32 -13.01 20.36 -3.43
CA GLU A 32 -14.11 19.40 -3.29
C GLU A 32 -13.53 17.98 -3.40
N PRO A 33 -14.00 17.02 -2.60
CA PRO A 33 -13.54 15.64 -2.62
C PRO A 33 -14.01 14.92 -3.89
N TYR A 34 -13.65 15.45 -5.05
CA TYR A 34 -13.99 14.88 -6.34
C TYR A 34 -12.91 13.88 -6.74
N VAL A 35 -12.95 12.74 -6.06
CA VAL A 35 -12.32 11.53 -6.57
C VAL A 35 -13.48 10.62 -6.97
N PRO A 36 -13.88 10.57 -8.26
CA PRO A 36 -14.94 9.67 -8.77
C PRO A 36 -14.74 8.22 -8.28
N TYR A 37 -13.47 7.86 -8.11
CA TYR A 37 -12.99 6.59 -7.57
C TYR A 37 -13.51 6.27 -6.16
N ILE A 38 -13.65 7.26 -5.26
CA ILE A 38 -14.14 7.03 -3.89
C ILE A 38 -15.66 6.79 -3.90
N HIS A 39 -16.42 7.46 -4.77
CA HIS A 39 -17.86 7.22 -4.89
C HIS A 39 -18.23 5.91 -5.61
N LEU A 40 -17.30 5.35 -6.40
CA LEU A 40 -17.33 3.97 -6.91
C LEU A 40 -16.93 2.93 -5.85
N LEU A 41 -16.18 3.33 -4.81
CA LEU A 41 -15.92 2.49 -3.63
C LEU A 41 -17.10 2.42 -2.66
N VAL A 42 -17.96 3.45 -2.64
CA VAL A 42 -19.00 3.65 -1.61
C VAL A 42 -20.36 3.04 -1.97
N ASP A 43 -20.70 2.93 -3.26
CA ASP A 43 -21.90 2.19 -3.69
C ASP A 43 -21.47 0.98 -4.55
N TYR A 44 -21.42 -0.19 -3.91
CA TYR A 44 -21.00 -1.45 -4.52
C TYR A 44 -22.16 -2.15 -5.26
N HIS A 45 -23.00 -1.40 -5.98
CA HIS A 45 -24.28 -1.92 -6.48
C HIS A 45 -24.16 -2.96 -7.60
N PHE A 46 -22.96 -3.13 -8.18
CA PHE A 46 -22.71 -4.04 -9.31
C PHE A 46 -21.56 -5.02 -9.13
N GLY A 47 -21.00 -5.12 -7.92
CA GLY A 47 -19.87 -6.03 -7.69
C GLY A 47 -18.72 -5.75 -8.66
N PHE A 48 -18.13 -4.56 -8.61
CA PHE A 48 -16.98 -4.28 -9.48
C PHE A 48 -15.75 -5.06 -9.01
N THR A 49 -15.36 -6.05 -9.80
CA THR A 49 -14.28 -7.01 -9.58
C THR A 49 -12.87 -6.45 -9.75
N LYS A 50 -12.51 -5.41 -9.01
CA LYS A 50 -11.09 -5.03 -8.88
C LYS A 50 -10.66 -4.75 -7.45
N ARG A 51 -11.54 -4.85 -6.44
CA ARG A 51 -11.25 -4.58 -5.02
C ARG A 51 -12.14 -5.38 -4.05
N ALA A 52 -12.27 -6.68 -4.30
CA ALA A 52 -13.34 -7.56 -3.81
C ALA A 52 -13.46 -7.66 -2.28
N LEU A 53 -12.34 -7.70 -1.54
CA LEU A 53 -12.39 -8.04 -0.11
C LEU A 53 -12.88 -6.88 0.77
N ILE A 54 -12.38 -5.65 0.56
CA ILE A 54 -12.77 -4.51 1.40
C ILE A 54 -14.24 -4.16 1.18
N GLY A 55 -14.67 -4.07 -0.08
CA GLY A 55 -16.05 -3.77 -0.43
C GLY A 55 -17.05 -4.81 0.12
N ALA A 56 -16.75 -6.10 -0.10
CA ALA A 56 -17.58 -7.19 0.44
C ALA A 56 -17.66 -7.14 1.97
N THR A 57 -16.52 -6.97 2.65
CA THR A 57 -16.49 -6.90 4.12
C THR A 57 -17.28 -5.69 4.65
N THR A 58 -17.14 -4.51 4.04
CA THR A 58 -17.89 -3.32 4.47
C THR A 58 -19.38 -3.41 4.20
N SER A 59 -19.78 -4.07 3.10
CA SER A 59 -21.20 -4.25 2.75
C SER A 59 -21.98 -5.11 3.74
N LEU A 60 -21.28 -5.93 4.56
CA LEU A 60 -21.91 -6.69 5.64
C LEU A 60 -22.40 -5.81 6.81
N PHE A 61 -21.87 -4.59 6.93
CA PHE A 61 -22.11 -3.73 8.09
C PHE A 61 -22.79 -2.40 7.76
N VAL A 62 -22.58 -1.87 6.54
CA VAL A 62 -23.10 -0.55 6.16
C VAL A 62 -23.51 -0.55 4.69
N GLU A 63 -24.71 -0.04 4.39
CA GLU A 63 -25.20 0.09 3.01
C GLU A 63 -24.40 1.10 2.18
N LYS A 64 -23.91 2.18 2.82
CA LYS A 64 -23.05 3.20 2.20
C LYS A 64 -21.95 3.64 3.15
N VAL A 65 -20.69 3.42 2.77
CA VAL A 65 -19.54 3.87 3.56
C VAL A 65 -19.38 5.39 3.42
N PRO A 66 -19.37 6.16 4.51
CA PRO A 66 -19.21 7.60 4.40
C PRO A 66 -17.80 7.95 3.90
N VAL A 67 -17.72 8.92 2.97
CA VAL A 67 -16.48 9.32 2.30
C VAL A 67 -15.38 9.74 3.28
N TRP A 68 -15.74 10.46 4.35
CA TRP A 68 -14.79 10.90 5.36
C TRP A 68 -14.06 9.74 6.06
N LEU A 69 -14.73 8.58 6.22
CA LEU A 69 -14.14 7.40 6.87
C LEU A 69 -13.04 6.79 6.01
N VAL A 70 -13.20 6.80 4.68
CA VAL A 70 -12.17 6.36 3.73
C VAL A 70 -10.92 7.24 3.86
N PHE A 71 -11.10 8.55 3.97
CA PHE A 71 -9.98 9.48 4.19
C PHE A 71 -9.33 9.31 5.56
N ALA A 72 -10.11 9.12 6.61
CA ALA A 72 -9.60 8.88 7.97
C ALA A 72 -8.76 7.59 8.03
N LEU A 73 -9.27 6.49 7.47
CA LEU A 73 -8.54 5.22 7.40
C LEU A 73 -7.28 5.33 6.54
N ALA A 74 -7.37 5.92 5.35
CA ALA A 74 -6.21 6.10 4.49
C ALA A 74 -5.15 7.00 5.14
N GLY A 75 -5.56 8.07 5.83
CA GLY A 75 -4.68 8.94 6.60
C GLY A 75 -4.01 8.21 7.77
N ALA A 76 -4.74 7.37 8.50
CA ALA A 76 -4.19 6.56 9.57
C ALA A 76 -3.15 5.56 9.05
N VAL A 77 -3.46 4.84 7.96
CA VAL A 77 -2.52 3.91 7.31
C VAL A 77 -1.29 4.65 6.79
N TRP A 78 -1.45 5.88 6.31
CA TRP A 78 -0.34 6.72 5.87
C TRP A 78 0.61 7.10 7.02
N LEU A 79 0.06 7.49 8.18
CA LEU A 79 0.86 7.75 9.38
C LEU A 79 1.59 6.48 9.86
N VAL A 80 0.92 5.33 9.84
CA VAL A 80 1.55 4.04 10.16
C VAL A 80 2.70 3.75 9.20
N THR A 81 2.50 3.97 7.90
CA THR A 81 3.54 3.78 6.87
C THR A 81 4.76 4.66 7.15
N ALA A 82 4.54 5.93 7.47
CA ALA A 82 5.61 6.86 7.83
C ALA A 82 6.37 6.39 9.09
N GLY A 83 5.65 5.94 10.13
CA GLY A 83 6.24 5.40 11.34
C GLY A 83 7.07 4.13 11.11
N LEU A 84 6.56 3.19 10.29
CA LEU A 84 7.29 1.98 9.90
C LEU A 84 8.54 2.31 9.10
N PHE A 85 8.46 3.28 8.19
CA PHE A 85 9.62 3.75 7.42
C PHE A 85 10.70 4.35 8.33
N ILE A 86 10.34 5.24 9.26
CA ILE A 86 11.30 5.82 10.21
C ILE A 86 11.94 4.72 11.06
N LYS A 87 11.14 3.75 11.52
CA LYS A 87 11.63 2.60 12.30
C LYS A 87 12.60 1.73 11.48
N LEU A 88 12.29 1.48 10.21
CA LEU A 88 13.16 0.73 9.30
C LEU A 88 14.45 1.49 9.03
N PHE A 89 14.36 2.78 8.70
CA PHE A 89 15.52 3.64 8.48
C PHE A 89 16.46 3.64 9.69
N ARG A 90 15.90 3.83 10.89
CA ARG A 90 16.64 3.75 12.16
C ARG A 90 17.40 2.43 12.30
N ARG A 91 16.75 1.31 11.96
CA ARG A 91 17.32 -0.02 12.12
C ARG A 91 18.43 -0.32 11.10
N THR A 92 18.29 0.21 9.88
CA THR A 92 19.21 -0.08 8.78
C THR A 92 20.40 0.88 8.73
N PHE A 93 20.17 2.17 8.93
CA PHE A 93 21.17 3.22 8.72
C PHE A 93 21.58 3.94 10.02
N GLY A 94 20.75 3.89 11.07
CA GLY A 94 20.99 4.63 12.32
C GLY A 94 20.51 6.08 12.29
N TRP A 95 20.88 6.85 13.32
CA TRP A 95 20.49 8.27 13.53
C TRP A 95 21.69 9.23 13.53
N GLY A 96 22.80 8.86 12.91
CA GLY A 96 23.92 9.78 12.81
C GLY A 96 23.59 10.97 11.89
N HIS A 97 24.32 12.06 12.11
CA HIS A 97 24.15 13.30 11.36
C HIS A 97 24.41 13.09 9.86
N GLU A 98 25.35 12.21 9.52
CA GLU A 98 25.71 11.83 8.15
C GLU A 98 24.58 11.14 7.37
N GLN A 99 23.65 10.48 8.07
CA GLN A 99 22.54 9.77 7.43
C GLN A 99 21.29 10.65 7.25
N MET A 100 21.26 11.85 7.85
CA MET A 100 20.12 12.77 7.74
C MET A 100 19.82 13.22 6.30
N PRO A 101 20.82 13.54 5.44
CA PRO A 101 20.55 13.83 4.03
C PRO A 101 19.83 12.69 3.30
N LEU A 102 20.21 11.44 3.58
CA LEU A 102 19.58 10.26 2.99
C LEU A 102 18.14 10.10 3.47
N LEU A 103 17.88 10.29 4.76
CA LEU A 103 16.52 10.27 5.32
C LEU A 103 15.63 11.32 4.64
N VAL A 104 16.13 12.55 4.52
CA VAL A 104 15.39 13.67 3.90
C VAL A 104 15.14 13.41 2.42
N PHE A 105 16.12 12.85 1.70
CA PHE A 105 15.97 12.50 0.30
C PHE A 105 14.91 11.41 0.10
N MET A 106 14.96 10.32 0.87
CA MET A 106 14.02 9.21 0.78
C MET A 106 12.60 9.62 1.22
N ALA A 107 12.47 10.31 2.35
CA ALA A 107 11.18 10.77 2.86
C ALA A 107 10.56 11.88 1.99
N GLY A 108 11.41 12.73 1.42
CA GLY A 108 11.01 13.83 0.54
C GLY A 108 10.64 13.39 -0.89
N SER A 109 10.98 12.15 -1.26
CA SER A 109 10.71 11.61 -2.59
C SER A 109 9.22 11.72 -2.94
N PRO A 110 8.88 12.22 -4.14
CA PRO A 110 7.50 12.31 -4.59
C PRO A 110 6.83 10.94 -4.65
N PHE A 111 7.60 9.86 -4.87
CA PHE A 111 7.09 8.49 -5.01
C PHE A 111 6.71 7.80 -3.69
N PHE A 112 7.11 8.35 -2.55
CA PHE A 112 6.84 7.75 -1.24
C PHE A 112 5.63 8.41 -0.57
N LEU A 113 5.84 9.23 0.45
CA LEU A 113 4.74 9.78 1.26
C LEU A 113 3.82 10.72 0.47
N LYS A 114 4.38 11.52 -0.45
CA LYS A 114 3.61 12.50 -1.23
C LYS A 114 2.70 11.80 -2.26
N ASN A 115 3.17 10.73 -2.90
CA ASN A 115 2.36 9.92 -3.82
C ASN A 115 1.14 9.36 -3.11
N PHE A 116 1.33 8.74 -1.94
CA PHE A 116 0.22 8.18 -1.16
C PHE A 116 -0.75 9.24 -0.64
N MET A 117 -0.25 10.44 -0.29
CA MET A 117 -1.10 11.56 0.07
C MET A 117 -1.93 12.05 -1.13
N HIS A 118 -1.36 12.07 -2.34
CA HIS A 118 -2.10 12.39 -3.56
C HIS A 118 -3.14 11.30 -3.88
N THR A 119 -2.78 10.03 -3.73
CA THR A 119 -3.64 8.88 -4.04
C THR A 119 -4.49 8.39 -2.88
N LEU A 120 -4.68 9.15 -1.78
CA LEU A 120 -5.58 8.76 -0.67
C LEU A 120 -6.92 8.24 -1.19
N GLY A 121 -7.28 7.00 -0.81
CA GLY A 121 -8.41 6.24 -1.36
C GLY A 121 -8.01 5.14 -2.35
N HIS A 122 -6.76 5.12 -2.80
CA HIS A 122 -6.16 3.99 -3.52
C HIS A 122 -5.54 3.03 -2.50
N PHE A 123 -5.79 1.73 -2.67
CA PHE A 123 -5.33 0.70 -1.73
C PHE A 123 -3.84 0.35 -1.89
N ASP A 124 -3.11 1.08 -2.73
CA ASP A 124 -1.69 0.87 -2.99
C ASP A 124 -0.83 0.98 -1.73
N ILE A 125 -1.21 1.86 -0.80
CA ILE A 125 -0.47 2.08 0.46
C ILE A 125 -0.39 0.84 1.34
N TYR A 126 -1.40 -0.05 1.27
CA TYR A 126 -1.41 -1.30 2.04
C TYR A 126 -0.30 -2.24 1.60
N GLY A 127 0.04 -2.24 0.31
CA GLY A 127 1.19 -2.98 -0.21
C GLY A 127 2.50 -2.47 0.38
N CYS A 128 2.63 -1.15 0.53
CA CYS A 128 3.80 -0.53 1.15
C CYS A 128 3.93 -0.87 2.64
N VAL A 129 2.82 -0.80 3.39
CA VAL A 129 2.79 -1.21 4.80
C VAL A 129 3.23 -2.66 4.98
N LEU A 130 2.71 -3.58 4.16
CA LEU A 130 3.10 -4.98 4.23
C LEU A 130 4.59 -5.16 3.92
N ALA A 131 5.10 -4.51 2.86
CA ALA A 131 6.52 -4.60 2.50
C ALA A 131 7.43 -4.07 3.62
N LEU A 132 7.12 -2.91 4.20
CA LEU A 132 7.86 -2.35 5.34
C LEU A 132 7.77 -3.25 6.58
N GLY A 133 6.59 -3.81 6.84
CA GLY A 133 6.37 -4.78 7.92
C GLY A 133 7.24 -6.03 7.75
N LEU A 134 7.30 -6.60 6.55
CA LEU A 134 8.13 -7.75 6.22
C LEU A 134 9.63 -7.42 6.32
N LEU A 135 10.06 -6.21 5.94
CA LEU A 135 11.46 -5.79 6.13
C LEU A 135 11.84 -5.69 7.61
N LEU A 136 10.89 -5.32 8.47
CA LEU A 136 11.10 -5.23 9.92
C LEU A 136 10.94 -6.58 10.65
N ALA A 137 10.13 -7.49 10.14
CA ALA A 137 9.89 -8.78 10.77
C ALA A 137 11.15 -9.67 10.76
N PRO A 138 11.30 -10.58 11.73
CA PRO A 138 12.35 -11.59 11.69
C PRO A 138 12.08 -12.58 10.55
N ALA A 139 13.05 -12.75 9.65
CA ALA A 139 12.93 -13.62 8.49
C ALA A 139 13.47 -15.04 8.75
N ALA A 140 13.63 -15.41 10.03
CA ALA A 140 14.30 -16.64 10.46
C ALA A 140 13.45 -17.92 10.33
N SER A 141 12.16 -17.82 10.00
CA SER A 141 11.27 -18.98 9.96
C SER A 141 10.43 -19.04 8.69
N ILE A 142 9.92 -20.23 8.36
CA ILE A 142 9.00 -20.47 7.24
C ILE A 142 7.70 -19.67 7.40
N ALA A 143 7.30 -19.38 8.64
CA ALA A 143 6.15 -18.51 8.92
C ALA A 143 6.30 -17.14 8.25
N PHE A 144 7.52 -16.64 8.05
CA PHE A 144 7.78 -15.42 7.29
C PHE A 144 7.34 -15.53 5.83
N VAL A 145 7.65 -16.64 5.17
CA VAL A 145 7.26 -16.92 3.77
C VAL A 145 5.74 -17.04 3.66
N VAL A 146 5.13 -17.78 4.59
CA VAL A 146 3.67 -17.96 4.64
C VAL A 146 2.97 -16.63 4.88
N LEU A 147 3.45 -15.79 5.81
CA LEU A 147 2.90 -14.47 6.07
C LEU A 147 3.00 -13.55 4.86
N ALA A 148 4.14 -13.57 4.17
CA ALA A 148 4.34 -12.81 2.94
C ALA A 148 3.37 -13.27 1.83
N ALA A 149 3.15 -14.57 1.70
CA ALA A 149 2.22 -15.14 0.73
C ALA A 149 0.76 -14.78 1.06
N LEU A 150 0.33 -14.97 2.31
CA LEU A 150 -1.01 -14.60 2.77
C LEU A 150 -1.27 -13.11 2.60
N GLY A 151 -0.31 -12.26 2.99
CA GLY A 151 -0.40 -10.83 2.77
C GLY A 151 -0.48 -10.48 1.27
N SER A 152 0.30 -11.16 0.41
CA SER A 152 0.21 -10.98 -1.04
C SER A 152 -1.15 -11.37 -1.60
N MET A 153 -1.74 -12.47 -1.13
CA MET A 153 -3.09 -12.89 -1.52
C MET A 153 -4.14 -11.85 -1.13
N ILE A 154 -4.08 -11.36 0.11
CA ILE A 154 -4.98 -10.29 0.60
C ILE A 154 -4.84 -9.03 -0.27
N LEU A 155 -3.61 -8.64 -0.61
CA LEU A 155 -3.37 -7.50 -1.49
C LEU A 155 -3.94 -7.72 -2.89
N VAL A 156 -3.78 -8.90 -3.49
CA VAL A 156 -4.39 -9.22 -4.79
C VAL A 156 -5.92 -9.13 -4.72
N LEU A 157 -6.53 -9.56 -3.60
CA LEU A 157 -7.98 -9.42 -3.38
C LEU A 157 -8.40 -7.96 -3.13
N PHE A 158 -7.54 -7.13 -2.54
CA PHE A 158 -7.75 -5.69 -2.40
C PHE A 158 -7.64 -4.98 -3.73
N HIS A 159 -6.69 -5.38 -4.56
CA HIS A 159 -6.54 -4.93 -5.93
C HIS A 159 -5.57 -5.83 -6.68
N HIS A 160 -6.02 -6.43 -7.77
CA HIS A 160 -5.20 -7.30 -8.61
C HIS A 160 -3.95 -6.59 -9.19
N ILE A 161 -3.91 -5.25 -9.24
CA ILE A 161 -2.72 -4.47 -9.65
C ILE A 161 -1.55 -4.63 -8.67
N HIS A 162 -1.82 -5.01 -7.41
CA HIS A 162 -0.77 -5.35 -6.46
C HIS A 162 0.09 -6.52 -6.94
N LEU A 163 -0.43 -7.41 -7.80
CA LEU A 163 0.40 -8.46 -8.42
C LEU A 163 1.55 -7.87 -9.23
N LEU A 164 1.34 -6.73 -9.90
CA LEU A 164 2.39 -6.10 -10.70
C LEU A 164 3.29 -5.21 -9.84
N MET A 165 2.72 -4.50 -8.87
CA MET A 165 3.46 -3.50 -8.10
C MET A 165 4.18 -4.06 -6.87
N TYR A 166 3.45 -4.79 -6.02
CA TYR A 166 3.93 -5.13 -4.67
C TYR A 166 4.31 -6.59 -4.49
N VAL A 167 3.63 -7.53 -5.15
CA VAL A 167 3.97 -8.96 -5.06
C VAL A 167 5.43 -9.23 -5.51
N PRO A 168 5.98 -8.61 -6.58
CA PRO A 168 7.37 -8.82 -6.95
C PRO A 168 8.33 -8.26 -5.89
N THR A 169 7.99 -7.09 -5.31
CA THR A 169 8.76 -6.49 -4.22
C THR A 169 8.76 -7.39 -2.98
N ILE A 170 7.60 -7.94 -2.60
CA ILE A 170 7.46 -8.88 -1.49
C ILE A 170 8.24 -10.16 -1.77
N GLY A 171 8.15 -10.70 -2.98
CA GLY A 171 8.93 -11.86 -3.43
C GLY A 171 10.43 -11.61 -3.30
N ALA A 172 10.92 -10.45 -3.75
CA ALA A 172 12.31 -10.06 -3.58
C ALA A 172 12.71 -9.97 -2.10
N ILE A 173 11.88 -9.38 -1.24
CA ILE A 173 12.13 -9.34 0.22
C ILE A 173 12.26 -10.76 0.79
N VAL A 174 11.38 -11.68 0.39
CA VAL A 174 11.42 -13.08 0.84
C VAL A 174 12.68 -13.79 0.37
N VAL A 175 13.04 -13.65 -0.91
CA VAL A 175 14.26 -14.24 -1.46
C VAL A 175 15.49 -13.72 -0.73
N LEU A 176 15.61 -12.39 -0.61
CA LEU A 176 16.80 -11.75 -0.04
C LEU A 176 16.94 -12.00 1.47
N ARG A 177 15.83 -12.01 2.22
CA ARG A 177 15.89 -12.07 3.70
C ARG A 177 15.70 -13.46 4.28
N HIS A 178 15.05 -14.37 3.56
CA HIS A 178 14.79 -15.73 4.04
C HIS A 178 15.61 -16.77 3.28
N TYR A 179 15.46 -16.83 1.96
CA TYR A 179 16.09 -17.90 1.16
C TYR A 179 17.60 -17.77 1.03
N LEU A 180 18.13 -16.56 0.78
CA LEU A 180 19.58 -16.36 0.71
C LEU A 180 20.29 -16.69 2.02
N PRO A 181 19.80 -16.25 3.21
CA PRO A 181 20.50 -16.56 4.46
C PRO A 181 20.29 -18.00 4.98
N GLN A 182 19.12 -18.60 4.75
CA GLN A 182 18.80 -19.95 5.28
C GLN A 182 19.08 -21.09 4.31
N GLY A 183 19.31 -20.77 3.03
CA GLY A 183 19.51 -21.75 1.99
C GLY A 183 18.24 -22.46 1.52
N PHE A 184 18.42 -23.27 0.47
CA PHE A 184 17.35 -23.95 -0.26
C PHE A 184 17.21 -25.40 0.19
N ASN A 185 16.77 -25.62 1.44
CA ASN A 185 16.40 -26.95 1.88
C ASN A 185 15.08 -27.40 1.20
N ARG A 186 14.82 -28.71 1.16
CA ARG A 186 13.62 -29.27 0.49
C ARG A 186 12.33 -28.63 0.99
N LEU A 187 12.19 -28.45 2.30
CA LEU A 187 11.00 -27.85 2.93
C LEU A 187 10.78 -26.40 2.46
N ASN A 188 11.81 -25.57 2.50
CA ASN A 188 11.78 -24.17 2.09
C ASN A 188 11.43 -24.05 0.60
N VAL A 189 11.98 -24.91 -0.25
CA VAL A 189 11.67 -24.95 -1.68
C VAL A 189 10.21 -25.36 -1.89
N THR A 190 9.75 -26.43 -1.25
CA THR A 190 8.35 -26.88 -1.36
C THR A 190 7.37 -25.80 -0.90
N VAL A 191 7.62 -25.16 0.24
CA VAL A 191 6.75 -24.07 0.73
C VAL A 191 6.81 -22.86 -0.20
N GLY A 192 7.98 -22.51 -0.74
CA GLY A 192 8.12 -21.42 -1.70
C GLY A 192 7.31 -21.64 -2.97
N ILE A 193 7.41 -22.84 -3.55
CA ILE A 193 6.64 -23.22 -4.74
C ILE A 193 5.14 -23.24 -4.41
N ALA A 194 4.74 -23.88 -3.32
CA ALA A 194 3.34 -23.96 -2.93
C ALA A 194 2.72 -22.57 -2.73
N THR A 195 3.41 -21.68 -2.02
CA THR A 195 2.94 -20.31 -1.78
C THR A 195 2.87 -19.49 -3.07
N ALA A 196 3.86 -19.60 -3.96
CA ALA A 196 3.84 -18.93 -5.26
C ALA A 196 2.68 -19.42 -6.15
N VAL A 197 2.46 -20.74 -6.20
CA VAL A 197 1.33 -21.35 -6.93
C VAL A 197 0.00 -20.87 -6.36
N CYS A 198 -0.17 -20.86 -5.04
CA CYS A 198 -1.42 -20.38 -4.43
C CYS A 198 -1.68 -18.90 -4.75
N VAL A 199 -0.67 -18.02 -4.68
CA VAL A 199 -0.82 -16.59 -5.04
C VAL A 199 -1.18 -16.45 -6.53
N GLY A 200 -0.50 -17.19 -7.40
CA GLY A 200 -0.75 -17.17 -8.84
C GLY A 200 -2.14 -17.68 -9.21
N LEU A 201 -2.57 -18.82 -8.66
CA LEU A 201 -3.91 -19.38 -8.88
C LEU A 201 -5.00 -18.45 -8.38
N LEU A 202 -4.81 -17.81 -7.21
CA LEU A 202 -5.76 -16.83 -6.69
C LEU A 202 -5.88 -15.62 -7.61
N PHE A 203 -4.75 -15.10 -8.12
CA PHE A 203 -4.78 -14.01 -9.09
C PHE A 203 -5.51 -14.39 -10.39
N LEU A 204 -5.18 -15.55 -10.98
CA LEU A 204 -5.83 -16.01 -12.20
C LEU A 204 -7.34 -16.20 -11.96
N SER A 205 -7.71 -16.75 -10.80
CA SER A 205 -9.11 -16.92 -10.43
C SER A 205 -9.82 -15.58 -10.32
N ALA A 206 -9.23 -14.61 -9.62
CA ALA A 206 -9.80 -13.27 -9.47
C ALA A 206 -9.91 -12.53 -10.82
N GLN A 207 -8.93 -12.71 -11.72
CA GLN A 207 -8.87 -12.03 -13.01
C GLN A 207 -9.87 -12.59 -14.03
N PHE A 208 -10.01 -13.92 -14.11
CA PHE A 208 -10.83 -14.56 -15.14
C PHE A 208 -12.24 -14.93 -14.67
N TYR A 209 -12.41 -15.26 -13.39
CA TYR A 209 -13.69 -15.72 -12.84
C TYR A 209 -14.32 -14.72 -11.87
N GLY A 210 -13.59 -13.68 -11.47
CA GLY A 210 -14.15 -12.69 -10.55
C GLY A 210 -15.14 -11.73 -11.21
N THR A 211 -15.08 -11.52 -12.53
CA THR A 211 -15.92 -10.53 -13.23
C THR A 211 -17.37 -11.00 -13.35
N ASN A 212 -18.27 -10.34 -12.62
CA ASN A 212 -19.71 -10.54 -12.82
C ASN A 212 -20.14 -9.80 -14.10
N ALA A 213 -20.77 -10.52 -15.02
CA ALA A 213 -21.36 -9.93 -16.22
C ALA A 213 -22.62 -9.17 -15.83
N VAL A 214 -22.49 -7.88 -15.57
CA VAL A 214 -23.63 -7.00 -15.28
C VAL A 214 -24.28 -6.62 -16.62
N PRO A 215 -25.59 -6.87 -16.81
CA PRO A 215 -26.29 -6.43 -18.01
C PRO A 215 -26.22 -4.91 -18.14
N GLU A 216 -25.88 -4.42 -19.33
CA GLU A 216 -25.74 -2.99 -19.63
C GLU A 216 -26.99 -2.18 -19.23
N ALA A 217 -28.18 -2.75 -19.46
CA ALA A 217 -29.44 -2.12 -19.10
C ALA A 217 -29.59 -1.88 -17.59
N GLU A 218 -29.06 -2.77 -16.75
CA GLU A 218 -29.08 -2.62 -15.29
C GLU A 218 -28.12 -1.51 -14.85
N PHE A 219 -26.91 -1.51 -15.42
CA PHE A 219 -25.90 -0.48 -15.18
C PHE A 219 -26.40 0.93 -15.54
N VAL A 220 -27.00 1.07 -16.73
CA VAL A 220 -27.57 2.35 -17.19
C VAL A 220 -28.71 2.81 -16.28
N ARG A 221 -29.60 1.90 -15.87
CA ARG A 221 -30.74 2.23 -15.01
C ARG A 221 -30.32 2.68 -13.62
N TYR A 222 -29.24 2.13 -13.09
CA TYR A 222 -28.65 2.56 -11.84
C TYR A 222 -27.98 3.93 -11.94
N LEU A 223 -27.23 4.19 -13.01
CA LEU A 223 -26.63 5.51 -13.25
C LEU A 223 -27.69 6.62 -13.36
N GLN A 224 -28.85 6.33 -13.94
CA GLN A 224 -29.96 7.28 -14.06
C GLN A 224 -30.70 7.57 -12.75
N ARG A 225 -30.55 6.73 -11.72
CA ARG A 225 -31.18 6.92 -10.39
C ARG A 225 -30.35 7.74 -9.42
N ARG A 226 -29.09 8.05 -9.76
CA ARG A 226 -28.14 8.80 -8.94
C ARG A 226 -28.03 10.24 -9.43
#